data_AF-A0A927UK45-F1
#
_entry.id   AF-A0A927UK45-F1
#
_cell.length_a   1.000
_cell.length_b   1.000
_cell.length_c   1.000
_cell.angle_alpha   90.00
_cell.angle_beta   90.00
_cell.angle_gamma   90.00
#
_symmetry.space_group_name_H-M   'P 1'
#
loop_
_entity.id
_entity.type
_entity.pdbx_description
1 polymer ?
#
loop_
_entity_poly.entity_id
_entity_poly.type
_entity_poly.pdbx_seq_one_letter_code
_entity_poly.pdbx_strand_id
1 'polypeptide(L)'
;MFMRVKQASEKWGISDRRIRVLCSEGKIPGAYQEGRGWKIPVDAKKPADGRYKSKESLLAQIDRKKVELDGRRPLTAGEVARLNEEFIVEYTYNSNAIEGNTLTLRETDLVLRGLTIDQKPLKDHMEAVGHKEAFDFVSELVKDNVPISESIIKQIHYLVLADKKEDRGVYRRVPVRIMGAQHEPVQPYLIEPKMEQLLRDFAESTEHIVTKLARFHIEFEGIHPFIDGNGRTGRLLVNL
;
A
#
# COMPACT_ATOMS: atom_id res chain seq x y z
N MET A 1 -41.32 4.34 1.79
CA MET A 1 -40.67 3.98 3.08
C MET A 1 -39.21 4.38 3.00
N PHE A 2 -38.61 4.89 4.07
CA PHE A 2 -37.22 5.36 4.07
C PHE A 2 -36.38 4.61 5.11
N MET A 3 -35.14 4.30 4.75
CA MET A 3 -34.12 3.74 5.63
C MET A 3 -33.08 4.79 6.02
N ARG A 4 -32.41 4.57 7.15
CA ARG A 4 -31.31 5.40 7.63
C ARG A 4 -29.99 4.99 6.98
N VAL A 5 -28.98 5.87 7.03
CA VAL A 5 -27.62 5.62 6.54
C VAL A 5 -27.05 4.28 7.00
N LYS A 6 -27.19 3.94 8.28
CA LYS A 6 -26.66 2.67 8.83
C LYS A 6 -27.28 1.44 8.18
N GLN A 7 -28.58 1.46 7.93
CA GLN A 7 -29.29 0.36 7.24
C GLN A 7 -28.86 0.26 5.78
N ALA A 8 -28.65 1.39 5.11
CA ALA A 8 -28.11 1.41 3.75
C ALA A 8 -26.66 0.90 3.69
N SER A 9 -25.86 1.16 4.74
CA SER A 9 -24.46 0.73 4.90
C SER A 9 -24.36 -0.77 4.96
N GLU A 10 -25.17 -1.38 5.82
CA GLU A 10 -25.33 -2.83 5.94
C GLU A 10 -25.85 -3.45 4.63
N LYS A 11 -26.90 -2.86 4.02
CA LYS A 11 -27.49 -3.35 2.76
C LYS A 11 -26.51 -3.34 1.59
N TRP A 12 -25.64 -2.35 1.50
CA TRP A 12 -24.77 -2.13 0.33
C TRP A 12 -23.30 -2.49 0.55
N GLY A 13 -22.91 -2.86 1.77
CA GLY A 13 -21.53 -3.21 2.13
C GLY A 13 -20.55 -2.06 1.90
N ILE A 14 -20.95 -0.82 2.19
CA ILE A 14 -20.11 0.38 2.06
C ILE A 14 -20.25 1.25 3.30
N SER A 15 -19.19 1.97 3.68
CA SER A 15 -19.19 2.74 4.93
C SER A 15 -20.28 3.83 4.99
N ASP A 16 -20.76 4.12 6.20
CA ASP A 16 -21.70 5.21 6.47
C ASP A 16 -21.23 6.56 5.90
N ARG A 17 -19.91 6.81 5.96
CA ARG A 17 -19.30 8.02 5.38
C ARG A 17 -19.52 8.06 3.87
N ARG A 18 -19.28 6.95 3.16
CA ARG A 18 -19.48 6.88 1.71
C ARG A 18 -20.94 7.11 1.34
N ILE A 19 -21.88 6.58 2.11
CA ILE A 19 -23.32 6.80 1.87
C ILE A 19 -23.70 8.27 2.03
N ARG A 20 -23.23 8.94 3.09
CA ARG A 20 -23.48 10.39 3.27
C ARG A 20 -22.95 11.20 2.09
N VAL A 21 -21.76 10.85 1.59
CA VAL A 21 -21.17 11.48 0.39
C VAL A 21 -22.04 11.25 -0.85
N LEU A 22 -22.50 10.02 -1.08
CA LEU A 22 -23.38 9.71 -2.23
C LEU A 22 -24.71 10.47 -2.15
N CYS A 23 -25.28 10.61 -0.96
CA CYS A 23 -26.47 11.42 -0.76
C CYS A 23 -26.22 12.91 -1.03
N SER A 24 -25.13 13.49 -0.50
CA SER A 24 -24.79 14.90 -0.73
C SER A 24 -24.45 15.22 -2.18
N GLU A 25 -23.89 14.25 -2.91
CA GLU A 25 -23.62 14.35 -4.35
C GLU A 25 -24.87 14.12 -5.22
N GLY A 26 -26.04 13.89 -4.63
CA GLY A 26 -27.29 13.64 -5.36
C GLY A 26 -27.32 12.31 -6.11
N LYS A 27 -26.41 11.36 -5.80
CA LYS A 27 -26.26 10.08 -6.51
C LYS A 27 -27.28 9.02 -6.11
N ILE A 28 -28.07 9.28 -5.06
CA ILE A 28 -29.12 8.39 -4.58
C ILE A 28 -30.47 9.08 -4.83
N PRO A 29 -31.19 8.74 -5.92
CA PRO A 29 -32.46 9.36 -6.24
C PRO A 29 -33.47 9.23 -5.09
N GLY A 30 -34.14 10.32 -4.76
CA GLY A 30 -35.13 10.38 -3.69
C GLY A 30 -34.54 10.41 -2.27
N ALA A 31 -33.22 10.41 -2.11
CA ALA A 31 -32.62 10.68 -0.82
C ALA A 31 -32.74 12.16 -0.47
N TYR A 32 -33.12 12.46 0.77
CA TYR A 32 -33.19 13.83 1.28
C TYR A 32 -32.71 13.89 2.72
N GLN A 33 -32.37 15.10 3.15
CA GLN A 33 -31.89 15.36 4.50
C GLN A 33 -33.06 15.70 5.42
N GLU A 34 -33.17 14.98 6.54
CA GLU A 34 -34.10 15.28 7.62
C GLU A 34 -33.29 15.56 8.89
N GLY A 35 -33.19 16.85 9.25
CA GLY A 35 -32.31 17.31 10.33
C GLY A 35 -30.84 17.01 10.05
N ARG A 36 -30.19 16.25 10.95
CA ARG A 36 -28.78 15.83 10.81
C ARG A 36 -28.62 14.47 10.10
N GLY A 37 -29.72 13.82 9.73
CA GLY A 37 -29.73 12.49 9.13
C GLY A 37 -30.15 12.50 7.66
N TRP A 38 -29.71 11.50 6.90
CA TRP A 38 -30.21 11.22 5.57
C TRP A 38 -31.32 10.17 5.61
N LYS A 39 -32.39 10.44 4.87
CA LYS A 39 -33.45 9.48 4.54
C LYS A 39 -33.21 8.95 3.15
N ILE A 40 -33.10 7.64 3.01
CA ILE A 40 -32.82 6.97 1.74
C ILE A 40 -34.02 6.09 1.42
N PRO A 41 -34.60 6.15 0.20
CA PRO A 41 -35.69 5.24 -0.17
C PRO A 41 -35.28 3.77 0.01
N VAL A 42 -36.15 2.94 0.58
CA VAL A 42 -35.84 1.52 0.84
C VAL A 42 -35.57 0.75 -0.46
N ASP A 43 -36.22 1.16 -1.54
CA ASP A 43 -36.09 0.64 -2.91
C ASP A 43 -34.93 1.26 -3.70
N ALA A 44 -34.21 2.23 -3.13
CA ALA A 44 -33.04 2.80 -3.78
C ALA A 44 -32.01 1.72 -4.10
N LYS A 45 -31.51 1.74 -5.34
CA LYS A 45 -30.41 0.88 -5.79
C LYS A 45 -29.09 1.53 -5.39
N LYS A 46 -28.11 0.70 -5.02
CA LYS A 46 -26.72 1.15 -4.77
C LYS A 46 -26.21 1.88 -6.02
N PRO A 47 -25.78 3.15 -5.92
CA PRO A 47 -25.22 3.85 -7.08
C PRO A 47 -24.02 3.09 -7.61
N ALA A 48 -23.91 3.00 -8.95
CA ALA A 48 -22.72 2.47 -9.58
C ALA A 48 -21.51 3.30 -9.16
N ASP A 49 -20.40 2.65 -8.81
CA ASP A 49 -19.17 3.36 -8.52
C ASP A 49 -18.58 3.89 -9.82
N GLY A 50 -18.78 5.19 -10.08
CA GLY A 50 -18.33 5.86 -11.30
C GLY A 50 -16.83 5.81 -11.56
N ARG A 51 -16.02 5.28 -10.62
CA ARG A 51 -14.61 4.95 -10.85
C ARG A 51 -14.43 3.78 -11.83
N TYR A 52 -15.37 2.85 -11.88
CA TYR A 52 -15.33 1.69 -12.78
C TYR A 52 -16.20 1.96 -14.01
N LYS A 53 -15.58 2.48 -15.08
CA LYS A 53 -16.25 2.76 -16.36
C LYS A 53 -16.34 1.54 -17.29
N SER A 54 -15.63 0.46 -16.99
CA SER A 54 -15.59 -0.76 -17.79
C SER A 54 -16.48 -1.85 -17.19
N LYS A 55 -17.18 -2.62 -18.04
CA LYS A 55 -17.87 -3.86 -17.65
C LYS A 55 -16.90 -5.02 -17.41
N GLU A 56 -15.65 -4.87 -17.84
CA GLU A 56 -14.58 -5.86 -17.66
C GLU A 56 -14.01 -5.78 -16.24
N SER A 57 -13.82 -6.95 -15.61
CA SER A 57 -13.13 -7.06 -14.32
C SER A 57 -11.75 -6.40 -14.38
N LEU A 58 -11.36 -5.69 -13.31
CA LEU A 58 -10.03 -5.07 -13.21
C LEU A 58 -8.90 -6.09 -13.38
N LEU A 59 -9.09 -7.30 -12.86
CA LEU A 59 -8.11 -8.38 -12.98
C LEU A 59 -7.90 -8.79 -14.44
N ALA A 60 -8.99 -8.96 -15.19
CA ALA A 60 -8.91 -9.28 -16.62
C ALA A 60 -8.22 -8.17 -17.44
N GLN A 61 -8.46 -6.90 -17.07
CA GLN A 61 -7.75 -5.77 -17.69
C GLN A 61 -6.25 -5.80 -17.42
N ILE A 62 -5.85 -6.15 -16.19
CA ILE A 62 -4.45 -6.28 -15.79
C ILE A 62 -3.79 -7.44 -16.55
N ASP A 63 -4.44 -8.61 -16.60
CA ASP A 63 -3.92 -9.79 -17.30
C ASP A 63 -3.69 -9.51 -18.78
N ARG A 64 -4.67 -8.87 -19.44
CA ARG A 64 -4.52 -8.48 -20.84
C ARG A 64 -3.32 -7.55 -21.05
N LYS A 65 -3.16 -6.53 -20.19
CA LYS A 65 -2.02 -5.60 -20.28
C LYS A 65 -0.69 -6.29 -20.01
N LYS A 66 -0.66 -7.26 -19.10
CA LYS A 66 0.53 -8.06 -18.83
C LYS A 66 0.94 -8.87 -20.06
N VAL A 67 0.00 -9.57 -20.70
CA VAL A 67 0.25 -10.31 -21.95
C VAL A 67 0.78 -9.39 -23.05
N GLU A 68 0.18 -8.20 -23.19
CA GLU A 68 0.61 -7.18 -24.15
C GLU A 68 2.04 -6.67 -23.88
N LEU A 69 2.42 -6.54 -22.61
CA LEU A 69 3.77 -6.13 -22.19
C LEU A 69 4.78 -7.26 -22.44
N ASP A 70 4.42 -8.50 -22.08
CA ASP A 70 5.28 -9.67 -22.27
C ASP A 70 5.61 -9.88 -23.76
N GLY A 71 4.65 -9.64 -24.65
CA GLY A 71 4.84 -9.69 -26.10
C GLY A 71 5.76 -8.61 -26.68
N ARG A 72 6.16 -7.60 -25.90
CA ARG A 72 7.13 -6.56 -26.30
C ARG A 72 8.55 -6.82 -25.80
N ARG A 73 8.76 -7.91 -25.07
CA ARG A 73 10.08 -8.29 -24.52
C ARG A 73 10.85 -9.16 -25.53
N PRO A 74 12.21 -9.18 -25.48
CA PRO A 74 13.06 -8.45 -24.54
C PRO A 74 13.21 -6.97 -24.92
N LEU A 75 13.35 -6.12 -23.90
CA LEU A 75 13.80 -4.75 -24.07
C LEU A 75 15.33 -4.73 -24.16
N THR A 76 15.90 -3.70 -24.80
CA THR A 76 17.35 -3.50 -24.82
C THR A 76 17.87 -3.17 -23.42
N ALA A 77 19.16 -3.44 -23.16
CA ALA A 77 19.78 -3.14 -21.86
C ALA A 77 19.67 -1.64 -21.49
N GLY A 78 19.78 -0.74 -22.48
CA GLY A 78 19.60 0.70 -22.27
C GLY A 78 18.16 1.10 -21.92
N GLU A 79 17.16 0.49 -22.57
CA GLU A 79 15.75 0.72 -22.24
C GLU A 79 15.43 0.25 -20.82
N VAL A 80 15.91 -0.95 -20.43
CA VAL A 80 15.71 -1.48 -19.08
C VAL A 80 16.38 -0.59 -18.04
N ALA A 81 17.62 -0.17 -18.28
CA ALA A 81 18.35 0.70 -17.36
C ALA A 81 17.61 2.04 -17.15
N ARG A 82 17.17 2.68 -18.24
CA ARG A 82 16.43 3.94 -18.18
C ARG A 82 15.10 3.80 -17.45
N LEU A 83 14.33 2.76 -17.75
CA LEU A 83 13.05 2.51 -17.08
C LEU A 83 13.23 2.21 -15.59
N ASN A 84 14.27 1.47 -15.22
CA ASN A 84 14.60 1.19 -13.82
C ASN A 84 15.04 2.46 -13.07
N GLU A 85 15.86 3.33 -13.69
CA GLU A 85 16.27 4.60 -13.09
C GLU A 85 15.07 5.54 -12.88
N GLU A 86 14.18 5.64 -13.86
CA GLU A 86 12.95 6.43 -13.74
C GLU A 86 12.04 5.86 -12.63
N PHE A 87 11.83 4.55 -12.63
CA PHE A 87 10.97 3.88 -11.66
C PHE A 87 11.52 3.99 -10.23
N ILE A 88 12.81 3.78 -9.99
CA ILE A 88 13.37 3.79 -8.63
C ILE A 88 13.28 5.17 -7.98
N VAL A 89 13.47 6.23 -8.76
CA VAL A 89 13.35 7.62 -8.31
C VAL A 89 11.89 7.92 -7.94
N GLU A 90 10.96 7.65 -8.86
CA GLU A 90 9.53 7.89 -8.61
C GLU A 90 9.00 7.04 -7.45
N TYR A 91 9.38 5.77 -7.40
CA TYR A 91 8.93 4.84 -6.38
C TYR A 91 9.44 5.24 -4.99
N THR A 92 10.71 5.62 -4.89
CA THR A 92 11.31 6.11 -3.63
C THR A 92 10.66 7.40 -3.18
N TYR A 93 10.50 8.37 -4.09
CA TYR A 93 9.82 9.63 -3.78
C TYR A 93 8.40 9.40 -3.28
N ASN A 94 7.56 8.69 -4.05
CA ASN A 94 6.16 8.49 -3.72
C ASN A 94 5.99 7.68 -2.43
N SER A 95 6.80 6.64 -2.23
CA SER A 95 6.75 5.82 -1.02
C SER A 95 7.10 6.63 0.22
N ASN A 96 8.15 7.45 0.18
CA ASN A 96 8.54 8.27 1.33
C ASN A 96 7.59 9.46 1.56
N ALA A 97 7.08 10.08 0.50
CA ALA A 97 6.14 11.20 0.61
C ALA A 97 4.82 10.81 1.31
N ILE A 98 4.34 9.56 1.12
CA ILE A 98 3.17 9.03 1.84
C ILE A 98 3.40 9.02 3.36
N GLU A 99 4.64 8.77 3.80
CA GLU A 99 5.04 8.75 5.22
C GLU A 99 5.46 10.15 5.74
N GLY A 100 5.30 11.20 4.92
CA GLY A 100 5.55 12.59 5.32
C GLY A 100 6.98 13.09 5.06
N ASN A 101 7.80 12.36 4.29
CA ASN A 101 9.08 12.87 3.82
C ASN A 101 8.88 14.12 2.94
N THR A 102 9.74 15.12 3.10
CA THR A 102 9.53 16.45 2.52
C THR A 102 10.35 16.74 1.27
N LEU A 103 11.17 15.80 0.81
CA LEU A 103 11.90 15.93 -0.46
C LEU A 103 10.91 15.98 -1.62
N THR A 104 11.12 16.89 -2.56
CA THR A 104 10.46 16.89 -3.87
C THR A 104 11.04 15.80 -4.77
N LEU A 105 10.35 15.42 -5.83
CA LEU A 105 10.83 14.40 -6.78
C LEU A 105 12.25 14.70 -7.31
N ARG A 106 12.52 15.97 -7.66
CA ARG A 106 13.84 16.42 -8.13
C ARG A 106 14.89 16.35 -7.03
N GLU A 107 14.54 16.75 -5.81
CA GLU A 107 15.43 16.64 -4.66
C GLU A 107 15.75 15.17 -4.35
N THR A 108 14.75 14.27 -4.41
CA THR A 108 14.96 12.82 -4.28
C THR A 108 15.96 12.30 -5.31
N ASP A 109 15.80 12.63 -6.60
CA ASP A 109 16.78 12.22 -7.64
C ASP A 109 18.21 12.68 -7.31
N LEU A 110 18.38 13.94 -6.90
CA LEU A 110 19.68 14.47 -6.50
C LEU A 110 20.25 13.72 -5.28
N VAL A 111 19.43 13.39 -4.28
CA VAL A 111 19.83 12.60 -3.10
C VAL A 111 20.27 11.18 -3.51
N LEU A 112 19.53 10.53 -4.41
CA LEU A 112 19.88 9.20 -4.90
C LEU A 112 21.18 9.19 -5.73
N ARG A 113 21.60 10.35 -6.26
CA ARG A 113 22.90 10.58 -6.91
C ARG A 113 24.01 10.98 -5.93
N GLY A 114 23.73 11.03 -4.62
CA GLY A 114 24.70 11.31 -3.57
C GLY A 114 24.84 12.79 -3.18
N LEU A 115 23.94 13.66 -3.63
CA LEU A 115 23.93 15.08 -3.25
C LEU A 115 23.10 15.31 -1.98
N THR A 116 23.47 16.31 -1.19
CA THR A 116 22.65 16.79 -0.08
C THR A 116 21.83 18.00 -0.50
N ILE A 117 20.62 18.11 0.06
CA ILE A 117 19.68 19.19 -0.19
C ILE A 117 19.66 20.11 1.02
N ASP A 118 19.96 21.37 0.78
CA ASP A 118 19.95 22.40 1.81
C ASP A 118 18.55 22.52 2.45
N GLN A 119 18.53 22.83 3.75
CA GLN A 119 17.30 23.04 4.54
C GLN A 119 16.34 21.84 4.61
N LYS A 120 16.77 20.63 4.22
CA LYS A 120 16.00 19.40 4.40
C LYS A 120 16.55 18.57 5.57
N PRO A 121 15.69 17.92 6.37
CA PRO A 121 16.16 17.07 7.45
C PRO A 121 17.10 15.97 6.95
N LEU A 122 18.15 15.65 7.73
CA LEU A 122 19.02 14.52 7.40
C LEU A 122 18.24 13.20 7.34
N LYS A 123 17.23 13.06 8.22
CA LYS A 123 16.28 11.95 8.20
C LYS A 123 15.74 11.70 6.79
N ASP A 124 15.22 12.75 6.13
CA ASP A 124 14.56 12.60 4.84
C ASP A 124 15.52 12.05 3.76
N HIS A 125 16.80 12.45 3.82
CA HIS A 125 17.84 11.94 2.95
C HIS A 125 18.14 10.46 3.23
N MET A 126 18.29 10.12 4.51
CA MET A 126 18.56 8.74 4.94
C MET A 126 17.42 7.82 4.53
N GLU A 127 16.16 8.25 4.69
CA GLU A 127 15.00 7.48 4.25
C GLU A 127 14.96 7.28 2.73
N ALA A 128 15.36 8.28 1.93
CA ALA A 128 15.46 8.14 0.48
C ALA A 128 16.53 7.12 0.08
N VAL A 129 17.73 7.24 0.65
CA VAL A 129 18.84 6.32 0.40
C VAL A 129 18.49 4.91 0.86
N GLY A 130 17.98 4.74 2.09
CA GLY A 130 17.62 3.43 2.64
C GLY A 130 16.50 2.74 1.87
N HIS A 131 15.51 3.50 1.38
CA HIS A 131 14.46 2.94 0.52
C HIS A 131 15.02 2.47 -0.83
N LYS A 132 15.93 3.23 -1.44
CA LYS A 132 16.62 2.83 -2.67
C LYS A 132 17.43 1.54 -2.45
N GLU A 133 18.23 1.47 -1.39
CA GLU A 133 19.00 0.28 -1.04
C GLU A 133 18.10 -0.94 -0.80
N ALA A 134 16.96 -0.75 -0.14
CA ALA A 134 15.97 -1.81 0.06
C ALA A 134 15.35 -2.28 -1.27
N PHE A 135 15.08 -1.38 -2.21
CA PHE A 135 14.59 -1.72 -3.54
C PHE A 135 15.63 -2.50 -4.36
N ASP A 136 16.90 -2.08 -4.31
CA ASP A 136 17.99 -2.79 -4.97
C ASP A 136 18.13 -4.20 -4.40
N PHE A 137 18.05 -4.34 -3.07
CA PHE A 137 18.05 -5.64 -2.40
C PHE A 137 16.87 -6.54 -2.83
N VAL A 138 15.65 -6.00 -2.87
CA VAL A 138 14.46 -6.72 -3.38
C VAL A 138 14.68 -7.17 -4.83
N SER A 139 15.27 -6.31 -5.67
CA SER A 139 15.55 -6.63 -7.07
C SER A 139 16.52 -7.80 -7.22
N GLU A 140 17.53 -7.91 -6.36
CA GLU A 140 18.44 -9.07 -6.32
C GLU A 140 17.71 -10.35 -5.87
N LEU A 141 16.88 -10.27 -4.81
CA LEU A 141 16.09 -11.42 -4.36
C LEU A 141 15.16 -11.97 -5.45
N VAL A 142 14.53 -11.08 -6.24
CA VAL A 142 13.68 -11.47 -7.36
C VAL A 142 14.49 -12.15 -8.47
N LYS A 143 15.68 -11.63 -8.81
CA LYS A 143 16.57 -12.26 -9.80
C LYS A 143 16.96 -13.68 -9.40
N ASP A 144 17.23 -13.88 -8.12
CA ASP A 144 17.65 -15.16 -7.56
C ASP A 144 16.46 -16.08 -7.20
N ASN A 145 15.22 -15.65 -7.46
CA ASN A 145 13.98 -16.38 -7.13
C ASN A 145 13.90 -16.78 -5.64
N VAL A 146 14.39 -15.92 -4.75
CA VAL A 146 14.40 -16.20 -3.31
C VAL A 146 12.97 -16.04 -2.76
N PRO A 147 12.39 -17.05 -2.09
CA PRO A 147 11.06 -16.94 -1.52
C PRO A 147 11.04 -15.97 -0.33
N ILE A 148 9.96 -15.20 -0.20
CA ILE A 148 9.75 -14.33 0.95
C ILE A 148 9.79 -15.13 2.27
N SER A 149 10.48 -14.59 3.25
CA SER A 149 10.59 -15.16 4.59
C SER A 149 10.59 -14.04 5.62
N GLU A 150 10.34 -14.39 6.89
CA GLU A 150 10.43 -13.42 7.97
C GLU A 150 11.82 -12.74 8.05
N SER A 151 12.89 -13.49 7.81
CA SER A 151 14.25 -12.93 7.77
C SER A 151 14.40 -11.87 6.68
N ILE A 152 13.85 -12.12 5.49
CA ILE A 152 13.89 -11.17 4.37
C ILE A 152 13.07 -9.92 4.71
N ILE A 153 11.89 -10.07 5.31
CA ILE A 153 11.08 -8.92 5.74
C ILE A 153 11.86 -8.04 6.72
N LYS A 154 12.56 -8.66 7.69
CA LYS A 154 13.41 -7.95 8.65
C LYS A 154 14.61 -7.28 7.99
N GLN A 155 15.24 -7.91 7.00
CA GLN A 155 16.35 -7.33 6.23
C GLN A 155 15.91 -6.14 5.38
N ILE A 156 14.76 -6.22 4.72
CA ILE A 156 14.17 -5.10 3.98
C ILE A 156 13.87 -3.95 4.94
N HIS A 157 13.20 -4.23 6.05
CA HIS A 157 12.92 -3.22 7.07
C HIS A 157 14.22 -2.60 7.64
N TYR A 158 15.29 -3.39 7.79
CA TYR A 158 16.58 -2.90 8.24
C TYR A 158 17.16 -1.82 7.31
N LEU A 159 17.03 -2.00 5.99
CA LEU A 159 17.48 -1.03 5.00
C LEU A 159 16.54 0.19 4.95
N VAL A 160 15.23 -0.03 4.99
CA VAL A 160 14.21 1.02 4.99
C VAL A 160 14.37 2.00 6.16
N LEU A 161 14.60 1.49 7.37
CA LEU A 161 14.67 2.30 8.58
C LEU A 161 16.07 2.89 8.81
N ALA A 162 16.61 3.51 7.76
CA ALA A 162 17.97 4.01 7.72
C ALA A 162 18.24 5.13 8.75
N ASP A 163 17.23 5.92 9.13
CA ASP A 163 17.36 7.01 10.09
C ASP A 163 17.38 6.57 11.56
N LYS A 164 16.94 5.34 11.88
CA LYS A 164 16.82 4.83 13.28
C LYS A 164 17.48 3.47 13.47
N LYS A 165 18.80 3.47 13.68
CA LYS A 165 19.63 2.25 13.73
C LYS A 165 19.17 1.19 14.73
N GLU A 166 18.74 1.59 15.92
CA GLU A 166 18.41 0.66 17.01
C GLU A 166 17.15 -0.17 16.75
N ASP A 167 16.25 0.31 15.90
CA ASP A 167 14.95 -0.31 15.63
C ASP A 167 14.92 -1.11 14.31
N ARG A 168 16.03 -1.11 13.57
CA ARG A 168 16.13 -1.72 12.24
C ARG A 168 15.94 -3.23 12.30
N GLY A 169 15.01 -3.75 11.49
CA GLY A 169 14.76 -5.19 11.35
C GLY A 169 14.25 -5.90 12.60
N VAL A 170 13.82 -5.17 13.64
CA VAL A 170 13.36 -5.77 14.91
C VAL A 170 11.87 -5.49 15.10
N TYR A 171 11.09 -6.54 15.38
CA TYR A 171 9.68 -6.36 15.74
C TYR A 171 9.53 -5.52 17.00
N ARG A 172 8.52 -4.66 17.00
CA ARG A 172 8.23 -3.80 18.15
C ARG A 172 7.86 -4.63 19.38
N ARG A 173 8.31 -4.18 20.53
CA ARG A 173 8.01 -4.78 21.84
C ARG A 173 6.92 -4.03 22.61
N VAL A 174 6.42 -2.94 22.04
CA VAL A 174 5.43 -2.06 22.64
C VAL A 174 4.20 -1.93 21.73
N PRO A 175 3.00 -1.72 22.30
CA PRO A 175 1.82 -1.38 21.52
C PRO A 175 2.01 -0.06 20.77
N VAL A 176 1.41 0.06 19.60
CA VAL A 176 1.41 1.28 18.77
C VAL A 176 0.00 1.58 18.30
N ARG A 177 -0.22 2.83 17.89
CA ARG A 177 -1.47 3.28 17.30
C ARG A 177 -1.17 4.02 16.00
N ILE A 178 -1.89 3.65 14.94
CA ILE A 178 -1.78 4.34 13.65
C ILE A 178 -2.71 5.55 13.69
N MET A 179 -2.16 6.75 13.57
CA MET A 179 -2.95 7.98 13.59
C MET A 179 -3.98 7.98 12.45
N GLY A 180 -5.25 8.24 12.79
CA GLY A 180 -6.34 8.27 11.80
C GLY A 180 -6.89 6.90 11.39
N ALA A 181 -6.28 5.80 11.80
CA ALA A 181 -6.83 4.46 11.58
C ALA A 181 -7.92 4.13 12.61
N GLN A 182 -8.99 3.46 12.15
CA GLN A 182 -10.00 2.87 13.04
C GLN A 182 -9.58 1.49 13.56
N HIS A 183 -8.69 0.81 12.83
CA HIS A 183 -8.14 -0.48 13.21
C HIS A 183 -6.96 -0.31 14.16
N GLU A 184 -6.94 -1.12 15.22
CA GLU A 184 -5.81 -1.20 16.14
C GLU A 184 -4.86 -2.32 15.71
N PRO A 185 -3.55 -2.05 15.60
CA PRO A 185 -2.57 -3.08 15.32
C PRO A 185 -2.55 -4.20 16.35
N VAL A 186 -2.01 -5.36 15.96
CA VAL A 186 -1.92 -6.52 16.86
C VAL A 186 -1.04 -6.23 18.07
N GLN A 187 -1.27 -6.94 19.18
CA GLN A 187 -0.41 -6.80 20.35
C GLN A 187 1.00 -7.37 20.07
N PRO A 188 2.07 -6.83 20.67
CA PRO A 188 3.45 -7.25 20.40
C PRO A 188 3.69 -8.76 20.47
N TYR A 189 3.12 -9.42 21.49
CA TYR A 189 3.26 -10.87 21.69
C TYR A 189 2.53 -11.73 20.64
N LEU A 190 1.70 -11.12 19.78
CA LEU A 190 1.02 -11.78 18.67
C LEU A 190 1.68 -11.52 17.31
N ILE A 191 2.69 -10.64 17.22
CA ILE A 191 3.29 -10.25 15.94
C ILE A 191 3.89 -11.48 15.24
N GLU A 192 4.76 -12.22 15.92
CA GLU A 192 5.45 -13.39 15.37
C GLU A 192 4.47 -14.46 14.86
N PRO A 193 3.51 -14.99 15.67
CA PRO A 193 2.57 -15.98 15.16
C PRO A 193 1.65 -15.46 14.04
N LYS A 194 1.35 -14.15 14.01
CA LYS A 194 0.56 -13.55 12.93
C LYS A 194 1.36 -13.39 11.64
N MET A 195 2.64 -13.04 11.73
CA MET A 195 3.54 -12.94 10.58
C MET A 195 3.81 -14.32 9.96
N GLU A 196 4.00 -15.34 10.80
CA GLU A 196 4.08 -16.72 10.31
C GLU A 196 2.80 -17.16 9.60
N GLN A 197 1.64 -16.85 10.17
CA GLN A 197 0.35 -17.19 9.55
C GLN A 197 0.18 -16.45 8.21
N LEU A 198 0.49 -15.15 8.16
CA LEU A 198 0.44 -14.36 6.94
C LEU A 198 1.31 -14.97 5.83
N LEU A 199 2.53 -15.42 6.16
CA LEU A 199 3.43 -16.06 5.20
C LEU A 199 2.90 -17.41 4.72
N ARG A 200 2.31 -18.22 5.60
CA ARG A 200 1.66 -19.48 5.23
C ARG A 200 0.45 -19.25 4.32
N ASP A 201 -0.45 -18.36 4.70
CA ASP A 201 -1.65 -18.01 3.93
C ASP A 201 -1.27 -17.45 2.55
N PHE A 202 -0.21 -16.65 2.50
CA PHE A 202 0.37 -16.21 1.25
C PHE A 202 0.89 -17.40 0.45
N ALA A 203 1.76 -18.27 0.98
CA ALA A 203 2.28 -19.39 0.22
C ALA A 203 1.18 -20.32 -0.34
N GLU A 204 0.13 -20.59 0.44
CA GLU A 204 -0.94 -21.54 0.12
C GLU A 204 -2.05 -20.94 -0.76
N SER A 205 -2.18 -19.61 -0.83
CA SER A 205 -3.25 -18.96 -1.60
C SER A 205 -3.13 -19.24 -3.11
N THR A 206 -4.25 -19.72 -3.67
CA THR A 206 -4.49 -19.93 -5.11
C THR A 206 -5.26 -18.77 -5.76
N GLU A 207 -5.48 -17.67 -5.03
CA GLU A 207 -6.09 -16.47 -5.58
C GLU A 207 -5.22 -15.87 -6.71
N HIS A 208 -5.84 -15.07 -7.57
CA HIS A 208 -5.11 -14.26 -8.54
C HIS A 208 -4.01 -13.43 -7.87
N ILE A 209 -2.79 -13.37 -8.46
CA ILE A 209 -1.60 -12.75 -7.83
C ILE A 209 -1.85 -11.34 -7.30
N VAL A 210 -2.54 -10.49 -8.07
CA VAL A 210 -2.90 -9.12 -7.63
C VAL A 210 -3.80 -9.12 -6.38
N THR A 211 -4.77 -10.04 -6.30
CA THR A 211 -5.65 -10.18 -5.13
C THR A 211 -4.85 -10.66 -3.92
N LYS A 212 -3.99 -11.65 -4.14
CA LYS A 212 -3.10 -12.23 -3.14
C LYS A 212 -2.13 -11.20 -2.55
N LEU A 213 -1.51 -10.37 -3.40
CA LEU A 213 -0.65 -9.26 -2.97
C LEU A 213 -1.42 -8.16 -2.24
N ALA A 214 -2.63 -7.81 -2.71
CA ALA A 214 -3.47 -6.82 -2.04
C ALA A 214 -3.88 -7.29 -0.63
N ARG A 215 -4.24 -8.56 -0.47
CA ARG A 215 -4.55 -9.18 0.82
C ARG A 215 -3.31 -9.17 1.73
N PHE A 216 -2.17 -9.63 1.21
CA PHE A 216 -0.91 -9.63 1.95
C PHE A 216 -0.57 -8.25 2.50
N HIS A 217 -0.66 -7.21 1.67
CA HIS A 217 -0.34 -5.85 2.09
C HIS A 217 -1.30 -5.33 3.17
N ILE A 218 -2.61 -5.58 3.02
CA ILE A 218 -3.60 -5.18 4.04
C ILE A 218 -3.34 -5.87 5.38
N GLU A 219 -3.04 -7.16 5.35
CA GLU A 219 -2.78 -7.95 6.56
C GLU A 219 -1.46 -7.58 7.22
N PHE A 220 -0.40 -7.37 6.44
CA PHE A 220 0.89 -6.86 6.92
C PHE A 220 0.73 -5.51 7.63
N GLU A 221 0.01 -4.56 7.03
CA GLU A 221 -0.27 -3.26 7.65
C GLU A 221 -1.15 -3.37 8.90
N GLY A 222 -2.06 -4.35 8.95
CA GLY A 222 -2.88 -4.65 10.13
C GLY A 222 -2.07 -5.26 11.29
N ILE A 223 -1.07 -6.09 10.99
CA ILE A 223 -0.11 -6.57 11.99
C ILE A 223 0.75 -5.40 12.48
N HIS A 224 1.23 -4.57 11.54
CA HIS A 224 2.10 -3.44 11.82
C HIS A 224 3.31 -3.86 12.69
N PRO A 225 4.16 -4.79 12.20
CA PRO A 225 5.12 -5.51 13.03
C PRO A 225 6.28 -4.66 13.59
N PHE A 226 6.58 -3.53 12.98
CA PHE A 226 7.71 -2.66 13.34
C PHE A 226 7.26 -1.39 14.07
N ILE A 227 8.19 -0.71 14.76
CA ILE A 227 7.88 0.53 15.50
C ILE A 227 7.62 1.72 14.56
N ASP A 228 8.22 1.69 13.37
CA ASP A 228 8.10 2.66 12.28
C ASP A 228 8.47 1.94 10.97
N GLY A 229 8.32 2.57 9.81
CA GLY A 229 8.76 2.01 8.52
C GLY A 229 7.88 0.91 7.93
N ASN A 230 6.75 0.58 8.57
CA ASN A 230 5.82 -0.46 8.10
C ASN A 230 5.31 -0.16 6.69
N GLY A 231 4.73 1.02 6.43
CA GLY A 231 4.18 1.36 5.12
C GLY A 231 5.19 1.24 3.97
N ARG A 232 6.42 1.72 4.18
CA ARG A 232 7.51 1.60 3.20
C ARG A 232 7.90 0.15 2.95
N THR A 233 8.03 -0.63 4.02
CA THR A 233 8.33 -2.06 3.95
C THR A 233 7.21 -2.81 3.23
N GLY A 234 5.95 -2.60 3.61
CA GLY A 234 4.78 -3.25 3.01
C GLY A 234 4.67 -2.99 1.50
N ARG A 235 4.94 -1.76 1.07
CA ARG A 235 5.01 -1.42 -0.36
C ARG A 235 6.14 -2.12 -1.10
N LEU A 236 7.31 -2.29 -0.47
CA LEU A 236 8.44 -3.01 -1.07
C LEU A 236 8.13 -4.51 -1.20
N LEU A 237 7.53 -5.10 -0.18
CA LEU A 237 7.20 -6.54 -0.13
C LEU A 237 6.25 -6.97 -1.24
N VAL A 238 5.37 -6.11 -1.75
CA VAL A 238 4.48 -6.49 -2.87
C VAL A 238 5.18 -6.57 -4.23
N ASN A 239 6.49 -6.31 -4.28
CA ASN A 239 7.32 -6.50 -5.47
C ASN A 239 8.19 -7.78 -5.41
N LEU A 240 8.14 -8.54 -4.31
CA LEU A 240 8.70 -9.89 -4.18
C LEU A 240 7.69 -10.94 -4.67
#